data_AF-A0ABD4KTS2-F1
#
_entry.id   AF-A0ABD4KTS2-F1
#
_cell.length_a   1.000
_cell.length_b   1.000
_cell.length_c   1.000
_cell.angle_alpha   90.00
_cell.angle_beta   90.00
_cell.angle_gamma   90.00
#
_symmetry.space_group_name_H-M   'P 1'
#
loop_
_entity.id
_entity.type
_entity.pdbx_description
1 polymer ?
#
loop_
_entity_poly.entity_id
_entity_poly.type
_entity_poly.pdbx_seq_one_letter_code
_entity_poly.pdbx_strand_id
1 'polypeptide(L)'
;TYDRSADMPVDLPSVPLELWNWGIQHRTGRLRSAPEEAVRLSLLPRADATVSDLGICIFGIYYTCQEAIVEGWMHRAQEVTRPQKVLVAYDPSLADEIYLFPSRNSAEHWVCKLSGRSREFVNCTFWE
;
A
#
# COMPACT_ATOMS: atom_id res chain seq x y z
N THR A 1 -19.69 -11.96 -34.38
CA THR A 1 -20.37 -10.65 -34.46
C THR A 1 -20.68 -10.21 -33.05
N TYR A 2 -20.49 -8.94 -32.69
CA TYR A 2 -20.76 -8.46 -31.34
C TYR A 2 -22.27 -8.27 -31.15
N ASP A 3 -22.86 -8.91 -30.14
CA ASP A 3 -24.30 -8.77 -29.84
C ASP A 3 -24.55 -7.45 -29.10
N ARG A 4 -25.27 -6.54 -29.76
CA ARG A 4 -25.55 -5.20 -29.22
C ARG A 4 -26.68 -5.26 -28.20
N SER A 5 -26.55 -4.49 -27.12
CA SER A 5 -27.66 -4.30 -26.17
C SER A 5 -28.76 -3.44 -26.80
N ALA A 6 -30.01 -3.64 -26.37
CA ALA A 6 -31.19 -3.01 -26.99
C ALA A 6 -31.21 -1.46 -26.89
N ASP A 7 -30.45 -0.90 -25.95
CA ASP A 7 -30.27 0.53 -25.70
C ASP A 7 -29.15 1.18 -26.53
N MET A 8 -28.33 0.39 -27.24
CA MET A 8 -27.25 0.92 -28.07
C MET A 8 -27.78 1.50 -29.39
N PRO A 9 -27.33 2.70 -29.80
CA PRO A 9 -27.66 3.29 -31.09
C PRO A 9 -27.24 2.38 -32.26
N VAL A 10 -28.04 2.39 -33.34
CA VAL A 10 -27.81 1.56 -34.54
C VAL A 10 -26.60 2.08 -35.34
N ASP A 11 -26.38 3.38 -35.30
CA ASP A 11 -25.28 4.11 -35.96
C ASP A 11 -23.96 4.05 -35.18
N LEU A 12 -23.97 3.55 -33.93
CA LEU A 12 -22.74 3.35 -33.17
C LEU A 12 -21.88 2.30 -33.91
N PRO A 13 -20.63 2.58 -34.27
CA PRO A 13 -19.77 1.58 -34.88
C PRO A 13 -19.44 0.44 -33.90
N SER A 14 -19.30 -0.79 -34.38
CA SER A 14 -18.86 -1.94 -33.57
C SER A 14 -17.34 -1.93 -33.33
N VAL A 15 -16.80 -0.76 -32.99
CA VAL A 15 -15.39 -0.53 -32.68
C VAL A 15 -15.24 -0.48 -31.16
N PRO A 16 -14.36 -1.30 -30.53
CA PRO A 16 -14.26 -1.39 -29.08
C PRO A 16 -14.09 -0.04 -28.36
N LEU A 17 -13.28 0.87 -28.93
CA LEU A 17 -13.07 2.21 -28.37
C LEU A 17 -14.36 3.05 -28.37
N GLU A 18 -15.14 2.99 -29.44
CA GLU A 18 -16.40 3.74 -29.59
C GLU A 18 -17.49 3.17 -28.68
N LEU A 19 -17.59 1.85 -28.60
CA LEU A 19 -18.47 1.15 -27.67
C LEU A 19 -18.11 1.48 -26.21
N TRP A 20 -16.82 1.57 -25.89
CA TRP A 20 -16.34 1.95 -24.55
C TRP A 20 -16.70 3.40 -24.21
N ASN A 21 -16.41 4.36 -25.09
CA ASN A 21 -16.70 5.77 -24.88
C ASN A 21 -18.21 6.01 -24.72
N TRP A 22 -19.02 5.38 -25.57
CA TRP A 22 -20.48 5.41 -25.43
C TRP A 22 -20.94 4.78 -24.11
N GLY A 23 -20.37 3.63 -23.76
CA GLY A 23 -20.68 2.91 -22.53
C GLY A 23 -20.38 3.71 -21.26
N ILE A 24 -19.24 4.42 -21.20
CA ILE A 24 -18.85 5.26 -20.05
C ILE A 24 -19.84 6.40 -19.81
N GLN A 25 -20.43 6.94 -20.89
CA GLN A 25 -21.38 8.05 -20.81
C GLN A 25 -22.82 7.60 -20.47
N HIS A 26 -23.24 6.43 -20.99
CA HIS A 26 -24.65 6.01 -20.98
C HIS A 26 -24.94 4.82 -20.06
N ARG A 27 -23.93 4.05 -19.64
CA ARG A 27 -24.12 2.92 -18.72
C ARG A 27 -23.89 3.36 -17.29
N THR A 28 -24.81 2.94 -16.42
CA THR A 28 -24.75 3.23 -14.99
C THR A 28 -23.66 2.42 -14.30
N GLY A 29 -22.82 3.13 -13.56
CA GLY A 29 -21.75 2.57 -12.75
C GLY A 29 -20.78 3.70 -12.45
N ARG A 30 -20.74 4.19 -11.21
CA ARG A 30 -19.78 5.21 -10.82
C ARG A 30 -18.38 4.65 -11.07
N LEU A 31 -17.65 5.21 -12.03
CA LEU A 31 -16.20 5.08 -12.07
C LEU A 31 -15.71 5.49 -10.68
N ARG A 32 -15.15 4.53 -9.93
CA ARG A 32 -14.59 4.83 -8.62
C ARG A 32 -13.29 5.58 -8.86
N SER A 33 -13.29 6.86 -8.52
CA SER A 33 -12.04 7.60 -8.37
C SER A 33 -11.43 7.25 -7.02
N ALA A 34 -10.14 6.98 -7.01
CA ALA A 34 -9.35 6.77 -5.81
C ALA A 34 -8.10 7.66 -5.89
N PRO A 35 -7.58 8.16 -4.77
CA PRO A 35 -6.33 8.90 -4.78
C PRO A 35 -5.20 7.99 -5.26
N GLU A 36 -4.32 8.53 -6.11
CA GLU A 36 -3.22 7.79 -6.74
C GLU A 36 -2.37 7.03 -5.72
N GLU A 37 -2.02 7.67 -4.61
CA GLU A 37 -1.24 7.08 -3.52
C GLU A 37 -1.94 5.86 -2.90
N ALA A 38 -3.25 5.92 -2.66
CA ALA A 38 -3.99 4.78 -2.13
C ALA A 38 -3.99 3.62 -3.12
N VAL A 39 -4.10 3.90 -4.43
CA VAL A 39 -3.98 2.86 -5.47
C VAL A 39 -2.57 2.27 -5.47
N ARG A 40 -1.52 3.13 -5.44
CA ARG A 40 -0.12 2.70 -5.41
C ARG A 40 0.15 1.77 -4.23
N LEU A 41 -0.20 2.17 -3.01
CA LEU A 41 -0.01 1.37 -1.79
C LEU A 41 -0.82 0.07 -1.80
N SER A 42 -1.97 0.05 -2.47
CA SER A 42 -2.79 -1.15 -2.62
C SER A 42 -2.14 -2.21 -3.53
N LEU A 43 -1.24 -1.79 -4.41
CA LEU A 43 -0.52 -2.67 -5.34
C LEU A 43 0.78 -3.21 -4.76
N LEU A 44 1.30 -2.61 -3.67
CA LEU A 44 2.52 -3.07 -3.04
C LEU A 44 2.33 -4.44 -2.35
N PRO A 45 3.33 -5.33 -2.44
CA PRO A 45 3.37 -6.56 -1.64
C PRO A 45 3.24 -6.27 -0.15
N ARG A 46 2.55 -7.17 0.57
CA ARG A 46 2.40 -7.08 2.03
C ARG A 46 3.11 -8.23 2.74
N ALA A 47 3.63 -7.92 3.92
CA ALA A 47 4.26 -8.90 4.81
C ALA A 47 4.02 -8.54 6.28
N ASP A 48 4.07 -9.54 7.14
CA ASP A 48 4.08 -9.33 8.58
C ASP A 48 5.48 -8.87 9.02
N ALA A 49 5.56 -7.73 9.69
CA ALA A 49 6.75 -7.24 10.37
C ALA A 49 6.65 -7.48 11.88
N THR A 50 7.79 -7.65 12.53
CA THR A 50 7.88 -7.73 14.00
C THR A 50 8.21 -6.38 14.59
N VAL A 51 7.71 -6.08 15.78
CA VAL A 51 8.03 -4.81 16.47
C VAL A 51 8.85 -5.10 17.73
N SER A 52 9.96 -4.38 17.87
CA SER A 52 10.90 -4.51 18.99
C SER A 52 11.35 -3.14 19.48
N ASP A 53 12.14 -3.11 20.56
CA ASP A 53 12.79 -1.88 21.04
C ASP A 53 13.84 -1.34 20.04
N LEU A 54 14.30 -2.18 19.11
CA LEU A 54 15.22 -1.79 18.05
C LEU A 54 14.53 -1.17 16.83
N GLY A 55 13.21 -1.27 16.72
CA GLY A 55 12.47 -0.87 15.53
C GLY A 55 11.49 -1.93 15.02
N ILE A 56 10.87 -1.60 13.90
CA ILE A 56 10.01 -2.48 13.10
C ILE A 56 10.90 -3.27 12.16
N CYS A 57 10.85 -4.59 12.22
CA CYS A 57 11.73 -5.47 11.47
C CYS A 57 10.97 -6.30 10.44
N ILE A 58 11.42 -6.21 9.18
CA ILE A 58 11.00 -7.06 8.07
C ILE A 58 12.27 -7.55 7.34
N PHE A 59 12.33 -8.84 7.02
CA PHE A 59 13.49 -9.47 6.36
C PHE A 59 14.85 -9.21 7.03
N GLY A 60 14.87 -8.94 8.35
CA GLY A 60 16.11 -8.62 9.10
C GLY A 60 16.52 -7.14 9.03
N ILE A 61 15.79 -6.31 8.29
CA ILE A 61 16.03 -4.88 8.12
C ILE A 61 15.13 -4.10 9.09
N TYR A 62 15.71 -3.12 9.78
CA TYR A 62 15.04 -2.35 10.83
C TYR A 62 14.65 -0.95 10.39
N TYR A 63 13.39 -0.60 10.66
CA TYR A 63 12.76 0.66 10.32
C TYR A 63 12.22 1.38 11.56
N THR A 64 12.01 2.69 11.44
CA THR A 64 11.36 3.52 12.47
C THR A 64 10.56 4.66 11.85
N CYS A 65 9.57 5.16 12.57
CA CYS A 65 8.80 6.35 12.24
C CYS A 65 8.43 7.13 13.50
N GLN A 66 8.05 8.39 13.33
CA GLN A 66 7.75 9.28 14.46
C GLN A 66 6.54 8.78 15.25
N GLU A 67 5.53 8.26 14.56
CA GLU A 67 4.29 7.73 15.14
C GLU A 67 4.59 6.56 16.08
N ALA A 68 5.38 5.58 15.62
CA ALA A 68 5.76 4.43 16.44
C ALA A 68 6.65 4.82 17.63
N ILE A 69 7.44 5.90 17.53
CA ILE A 69 8.22 6.45 18.64
C ILE A 69 7.29 7.11 19.67
N VAL A 70 6.33 7.92 19.22
CA VAL A 70 5.35 8.61 20.08
C VAL A 70 4.45 7.62 20.81
N GLU A 71 4.01 6.56 20.12
CA GLU A 71 3.28 5.43 20.71
C GLU A 71 4.15 4.57 21.65
N GLY A 72 5.44 4.89 21.78
CA GLY A 72 6.35 4.25 22.71
C GLY A 72 6.79 2.85 22.29
N TRP A 73 6.57 2.40 21.05
CA TRP A 73 6.86 1.02 20.62
C TRP A 73 8.35 0.66 20.72
N MET A 74 9.22 1.68 20.76
CA MET A 74 10.67 1.52 20.91
C MET A 74 11.13 1.49 22.39
N HIS A 75 10.24 1.74 23.36
CA HIS A 75 10.56 1.71 24.78
C HIS A 75 10.49 0.28 25.35
N ARG A 76 11.36 -0.03 26.31
CA ARG A 76 11.36 -1.32 27.05
C ARG A 76 10.36 -1.37 28.22
N ALA A 77 9.58 -0.32 28.44
CA ALA A 77 8.69 -0.23 29.60
C ALA A 77 7.52 -1.22 29.49
N GLN A 78 7.20 -1.91 30.59
CA GLN A 78 6.09 -2.88 30.67
C GLN A 78 4.70 -2.23 30.50
N GLU A 79 4.60 -0.91 30.68
CA GLU A 79 3.35 -0.15 30.62
C GLU A 79 2.93 0.22 29.18
N VAL A 80 3.82 0.08 28.20
CA VAL A 80 3.52 0.41 26.80
C VAL A 80 2.92 -0.80 26.08
N THR A 81 1.72 -0.62 25.53
CA THR A 81 1.07 -1.65 24.71
C THR A 81 1.68 -1.65 23.31
N ARG A 82 2.64 -2.56 23.08
CA ARG A 82 3.27 -2.75 21.77
C ARG A 82 2.68 -3.96 21.03
N PRO A 83 2.25 -3.81 19.76
CA PRO A 83 1.87 -4.97 18.95
C PRO A 83 3.09 -5.83 18.65
N GLN A 84 2.99 -7.16 18.78
CA GLN A 84 4.10 -8.04 18.44
C GLN A 84 4.35 -8.13 16.93
N LYS A 85 3.27 -8.06 16.15
CA LYS A 85 3.27 -8.12 14.69
C LYS A 85 2.37 -7.05 14.11
N VAL A 86 2.83 -6.44 13.02
CA VAL A 86 2.10 -5.43 12.26
C VAL A 86 2.20 -5.78 10.78
N LEU A 87 1.20 -5.36 10.00
CA LEU A 87 1.22 -5.54 8.56
C LEU A 87 1.97 -4.36 7.95
N VAL A 88 2.87 -4.63 7.02
CA VAL A 88 3.58 -3.58 6.27
C VAL A 88 3.48 -3.85 4.77
N ALA A 89 3.45 -2.79 3.98
CA ALA A 89 3.69 -2.85 2.55
C ALA A 89 5.09 -2.33 2.24
N TYR A 90 5.73 -2.86 1.21
CA TYR A 90 7.09 -2.48 0.82
C TYR A 90 7.25 -2.52 -0.71
N ASP A 91 8.21 -1.76 -1.24
CA ASP A 91 8.61 -1.86 -2.65
C ASP A 91 9.77 -2.88 -2.76
N PRO A 92 9.63 -4.00 -3.50
CA PRO A 92 10.70 -4.96 -3.68
C PRO A 92 11.99 -4.39 -4.28
N SER A 93 11.89 -3.22 -4.93
CA SER A 93 12.99 -2.56 -5.67
C SER A 93 13.74 -1.53 -4.82
N LEU A 94 13.23 -1.15 -3.65
CA LEU A 94 13.86 -0.14 -2.80
C LEU A 94 13.53 -0.37 -1.32
N ALA A 95 14.58 -0.60 -0.53
CA ALA A 95 14.46 -0.91 0.90
C ALA A 95 14.42 0.33 1.80
N ASP A 96 14.44 1.54 1.25
CA ASP A 96 14.55 2.79 2.03
C ASP A 96 13.37 3.04 2.96
N GLU A 97 12.18 2.62 2.54
CA GLU A 97 10.94 2.86 3.25
C GLU A 97 9.96 1.69 3.17
N ILE A 98 9.15 1.58 4.22
CA ILE A 98 8.01 0.68 4.29
C ILE A 98 6.79 1.44 4.79
N TYR A 99 5.60 0.93 4.47
CA TYR A 99 4.33 1.51 4.85
C TYR A 99 3.66 0.61 5.88
N LEU A 100 3.64 1.05 7.14
CA LEU A 100 3.09 0.30 8.26
C LEU A 100 1.61 0.55 8.41
N PHE A 101 0.81 -0.51 8.55
CA PHE A 101 -0.63 -0.42 8.82
C PHE A 101 -0.89 -0.71 10.31
N PRO A 102 -1.16 0.32 11.14
CA PRO A 102 -1.35 0.14 12.58
C PRO A 102 -2.63 -0.64 12.91
N SER A 103 -3.62 -0.59 12.01
CA SER A 103 -4.90 -1.28 12.14
C SER A 103 -5.21 -2.10 10.90
N ARG A 104 -5.64 -3.36 11.06
CA ARG A 104 -5.87 -4.32 9.95
C ARG A 104 -6.94 -3.91 8.94
N ASN A 105 -7.88 -3.03 9.32
CA ASN A 105 -9.02 -2.63 8.48
C ASN A 105 -9.03 -1.13 8.18
N SER A 106 -7.92 -0.42 8.41
CA SER A 106 -7.80 1.00 8.11
C SER A 106 -6.98 1.21 6.84
N ALA A 107 -7.28 2.27 6.10
CA ALA A 107 -6.42 2.78 5.04
C ALA A 107 -5.27 3.66 5.60
N GLU A 108 -5.33 3.97 6.90
CA GLU A 108 -4.27 4.67 7.59
C GLU A 108 -2.98 3.85 7.55
N HIS A 109 -1.89 4.53 7.25
CA HIS A 109 -0.56 3.96 7.24
C HIS A 109 0.46 4.97 7.74
N TRP A 110 1.57 4.49 8.26
CA TRP A 110 2.72 5.30 8.66
C TRP A 110 3.90 4.98 7.76
N VAL A 111 4.63 6.01 7.33
CA VAL A 111 5.84 5.83 6.53
C VAL A 111 7.02 5.61 7.46
N CYS A 112 7.57 4.40 7.45
CA CYS A 112 8.74 4.05 8.25
C CYS A 112 9.98 4.03 7.37
N LYS A 113 11.03 4.72 7.81
CA LYS A 113 12.32 4.80 7.12
C LYS A 113 13.34 3.89 7.78
N LEU A 114 14.38 3.52 7.02
CA LEU A 114 15.51 2.77 7.56
C LEU A 114 16.02 3.41 8.86
N SER A 115 16.15 2.58 9.89
CA SER A 115 16.78 2.98 11.13
C SER A 115 18.30 3.06 10.92
N GLY A 116 19.00 3.79 11.80
CA GLY A 116 20.47 3.86 11.75
C GLY A 116 21.18 2.51 11.85
N ARG A 117 20.49 1.47 12.36
CA ARG A 117 21.00 0.08 12.44
C ARG A 117 21.10 -0.61 11.09
N SER A 118 20.26 -0.21 10.14
CA SER A 118 20.14 -0.83 8.81
C SER A 118 20.47 0.18 7.71
N ARG A 119 21.31 1.18 8.03
CA ARG A 119 21.71 2.24 7.09
C ARG A 119 22.51 1.73 5.89
N GLU A 120 23.08 0.53 6.01
CA GLU A 120 23.81 -0.14 4.94
C GLU A 120 22.92 -0.51 3.74
N PHE A 121 21.59 -0.57 3.93
CA PHE A 121 20.63 -0.91 2.88
C PHE A 121 20.03 0.30 2.16
N VAL A 122 20.57 1.50 2.39
CA VAL A 122 20.12 2.73 1.73
C VAL A 122 20.39 2.64 0.23
N ASN A 123 19.36 2.87 -0.58
CA ASN A 123 19.34 2.69 -2.04
C ASN A 123 19.58 1.24 -2.51
N CYS A 124 19.39 0.25 -1.65
CA CYS A 124 19.46 -1.16 -2.01
C CYS A 124 18.06 -1.75 -2.20
N THR A 125 18.00 -2.89 -2.89
CA THR A 125 16.81 -3.75 -2.87
C THR A 125 16.80 -4.62 -1.61
N PHE A 126 15.69 -5.31 -1.34
CA PHE A 126 15.61 -6.28 -0.23
C PHE A 126 16.43 -7.56 -0.46
N TRP A 127 17.05 -7.72 -1.64
CA TRP A 127 17.62 -8.99 -2.10
C TRP A 127 19.13 -8.92 -2.37
N GLU A 128 19.75 -7.76 -2.18
CA GLU A 128 21.19 -7.53 -2.28
C GLU A 128 21.90 -7.81 -0.95
#